data_AF-A0A9E5UWH0-F1
#
_entry.id   AF-A0A9E5UWH0-F1
#
_cell.length_a   1.000
_cell.length_b   1.000
_cell.length_c   1.000
_cell.angle_alpha   90.00
_cell.angle_beta   90.00
_cell.angle_gamma   90.00
#
_symmetry.space_group_name_H-M   'P 1'
#
loop_
_entity.id
_entity.type
_entity.pdbx_description
1 polymer ?
#
loop_
_entity_poly.entity_id
_entity_poly.type
_entity_poly.pdbx_seq_one_letter_code
_entity_poly.pdbx_strand_id
1 'polypeptide(L)'
;MVKKFDSFFKVFQSQRMAALLLLGFASGLPLFLTSRTLQSWMTVEGVDLASIGAFSLVGLPYSLKFLWSPLIDRYVPPFLGRRRGWLVVTQVGLTLAIAAMSLQNPTQALQFLAVNALLIAFLSASQDIAFDAYRTDVLEEREMGAGAAVAVLGYRVALLVTGSLALVLADQIPWTAVYLCLAGLMSIS
;
A
#
# COMPACT_ATOMS: atom_id res chain seq x y z
N MET A 1 9.35 -22.20 -33.59
CA MET A 1 9.21 -22.36 -32.12
C MET A 1 9.96 -21.28 -31.32
N VAL A 2 11.10 -20.77 -31.81
CA VAL A 2 11.93 -19.75 -31.10
C VAL A 2 11.30 -18.35 -31.04
N LYS A 3 10.62 -17.87 -32.10
CA LYS A 3 9.99 -16.51 -32.13
C LYS A 3 8.89 -16.27 -31.08
N LYS A 4 8.33 -17.33 -30.47
CA LYS A 4 7.25 -17.22 -29.47
C LYS A 4 7.78 -16.85 -28.07
N PHE A 5 9.04 -17.19 -27.77
CA PHE A 5 9.68 -16.89 -26.48
C PHE A 5 10.15 -15.43 -26.37
N ASP A 6 10.68 -14.85 -27.46
CA ASP A 6 11.09 -13.44 -27.47
C ASP A 6 9.91 -12.49 -27.25
N SER A 7 8.71 -12.90 -27.72
CA SER A 7 7.47 -12.17 -27.46
C SER A 7 7.06 -12.21 -25.98
N PHE A 8 7.41 -13.27 -25.24
CA PHE A 8 7.04 -13.45 -23.85
C PHE A 8 7.89 -12.55 -22.93
N PHE A 9 9.21 -12.46 -23.16
CA PHE A 9 10.08 -11.56 -22.40
C PHE A 9 9.85 -10.08 -22.71
N LYS A 10 9.47 -9.73 -23.95
CA LYS A 10 9.09 -8.35 -24.30
C LYS A 10 7.86 -7.85 -23.55
N VAL A 11 6.93 -8.73 -23.18
CA VAL A 11 5.75 -8.37 -22.37
C VAL A 11 6.20 -7.85 -20.99
N PHE A 12 7.16 -8.51 -20.34
CA PHE A 12 7.73 -8.10 -19.05
C PHE A 12 8.53 -6.78 -19.10
N GLN A 13 9.06 -6.41 -20.27
CA GLN A 13 9.83 -5.17 -20.45
C GLN A 13 8.95 -3.95 -20.81
N SER A 14 7.63 -4.11 -20.87
CA SER A 14 6.75 -2.99 -21.18
C SER A 14 6.65 -2.01 -19.99
N GLN A 15 6.48 -0.72 -20.30
CA GLN A 15 6.23 0.32 -19.28
C GLN A 15 4.99 0.01 -18.42
N ARG A 16 4.04 -0.77 -18.96
CA ARG A 16 2.85 -1.23 -18.23
C ARG A 16 3.22 -2.19 -17.11
N MET A 17 4.13 -3.14 -17.35
CA MET A 17 4.56 -4.10 -16.32
C MET A 17 5.36 -3.43 -15.22
N ALA A 18 6.24 -2.48 -15.57
CA ALA A 18 6.94 -1.67 -14.57
C ALA A 18 5.97 -0.88 -13.68
N ALA A 19 4.95 -0.24 -14.29
CA ALA A 19 3.91 0.45 -13.54
C ALA A 19 3.10 -0.49 -12.64
N LEU A 20 2.75 -1.70 -13.10
CA LEU A 20 2.04 -2.69 -12.29
C LEU A 20 2.89 -3.23 -11.13
N LEU A 21 4.21 -3.35 -11.31
CA LEU A 21 5.14 -3.72 -10.24
C LEU A 21 5.16 -2.64 -9.14
N LEU A 22 5.33 -1.38 -9.54
CA LEU A 22 5.38 -0.26 -8.61
C LEU A 22 4.06 -0.05 -7.89
N LEU A 23 2.94 -0.08 -8.62
CA LEU A 23 1.60 0.01 -8.02
C LEU A 23 1.28 -1.21 -7.12
N GLY A 24 1.73 -2.40 -7.50
CA GLY A 24 1.63 -3.59 -6.65
C GLY A 24 2.43 -3.43 -5.35
N PHE A 25 3.63 -2.83 -5.43
CA PHE A 25 4.42 -2.49 -4.26
C PHE A 25 3.74 -1.42 -3.39
N ALA A 26 3.22 -0.34 -3.99
CA ALA A 26 2.48 0.72 -3.31
C ALA A 26 1.23 0.18 -2.59
N SER A 27 0.53 -0.79 -3.18
CA SER A 27 -0.64 -1.45 -2.59
C SER A 27 -0.27 -2.32 -1.37
N GLY A 28 0.87 -3.02 -1.39
CA GLY A 28 1.28 -3.91 -0.30
C GLY A 28 1.88 -3.19 0.92
N LEU A 29 2.45 -1.99 0.70
CA LEU A 29 3.15 -1.21 1.73
C LEU A 29 2.25 -0.85 2.94
N PRO A 30 1.08 -0.21 2.74
CA PRO A 30 0.30 0.30 3.86
C PRO A 30 -0.28 -0.81 4.74
N LEU A 31 -0.68 -1.94 4.14
CA LEU A 31 -1.32 -3.04 4.87
C LEU A 31 -0.45 -3.56 6.00
N PHE A 32 0.83 -3.79 5.72
CA PHE A 32 1.77 -4.31 6.72
C PHE A 32 2.25 -3.22 7.66
N LEU A 33 2.40 -2.00 7.16
CA LEU A 33 2.73 -0.83 7.94
C LEU A 33 1.70 -0.59 9.06
N THR A 34 0.40 -0.65 8.77
CA THR A 34 -0.67 -0.44 9.75
C THR A 34 -1.00 -1.69 10.58
N SER A 35 -0.45 -2.86 10.24
CA SER A 35 -0.67 -4.09 10.99
C SER A 35 0.57 -4.49 11.78
N ARG A 36 1.50 -5.24 11.17
CA ARG A 36 2.65 -5.83 11.88
C ARG A 36 3.65 -4.78 12.35
N THR A 37 4.00 -3.82 11.49
CA THR A 37 5.02 -2.80 11.81
C THR A 37 4.53 -1.88 12.92
N LEU A 38 3.28 -1.43 12.84
CA LEU A 38 2.65 -0.63 13.89
C LEU A 38 2.54 -1.38 15.23
N GLN A 39 2.11 -2.64 15.21
CA GLN A 39 2.05 -3.46 16.43
C GLN A 39 3.44 -3.67 17.05
N SER A 40 4.47 -3.86 16.23
CA SER A 40 5.86 -3.94 16.70
C SER A 40 6.30 -2.64 17.36
N TRP A 41 6.02 -1.49 16.73
CA TRP A 41 6.35 -0.18 17.29
C TRP A 41 5.66 0.05 18.64
N MET A 42 4.36 -0.22 18.72
CA MET A 42 3.59 -0.10 19.97
C MET A 42 4.14 -1.01 21.08
N THR A 43 4.55 -2.23 20.74
CA THR A 43 5.19 -3.15 21.69
C THR A 43 6.47 -2.57 22.26
N VAL A 44 7.33 -1.98 21.42
CA VAL A 44 8.60 -1.37 21.84
C VAL A 44 8.37 -0.14 22.72
N GLU A 45 7.34 0.66 22.43
CA GLU A 45 6.94 1.83 23.23
C GLU A 45 6.18 1.47 24.52
N GLY A 46 6.01 0.17 24.81
CA GLY A 46 5.39 -0.32 26.04
C GLY A 46 3.87 -0.20 26.11
N VAL A 47 3.18 -0.11 24.97
CA VAL A 47 1.70 -0.12 24.91
C VAL A 47 1.18 -1.48 25.35
N ASP A 48 0.05 -1.50 26.07
CA ASP A 48 -0.54 -2.73 26.59
C ASP A 48 -1.08 -3.65 25.47
N LEU A 49 -1.05 -4.96 25.72
CA LEU A 49 -1.43 -5.96 24.73
C LEU A 49 -2.91 -5.87 24.31
N ALA A 50 -3.81 -5.41 25.18
CA ALA A 50 -5.23 -5.28 24.84
C ALA A 50 -5.44 -4.15 23.83
N SER A 51 -4.77 -3.02 24.03
CA SER A 51 -4.70 -1.92 23.06
C SER A 51 -4.10 -2.37 21.73
N ILE A 52 -2.96 -3.08 21.74
CA ILE A 52 -2.34 -3.63 20.52
C ILE A 52 -3.32 -4.58 19.79
N GLY A 53 -4.04 -5.43 20.54
CA GLY A 53 -5.07 -6.30 20.01
C GLY A 53 -6.22 -5.54 19.36
N ALA A 54 -6.67 -4.43 19.97
CA ALA A 54 -7.71 -3.57 19.41
C ALA A 54 -7.30 -2.95 18.07
N PHE A 55 -6.01 -2.64 17.86
CA PHE A 55 -5.49 -2.15 16.57
C PHE A 55 -5.60 -3.17 15.44
N SER A 56 -5.82 -4.46 15.70
CA SER A 56 -6.15 -5.42 14.63
C SER A 56 -7.43 -5.02 13.86
N LEU A 57 -8.34 -4.27 14.49
CA LEU A 57 -9.54 -3.73 13.86
C LEU A 57 -9.25 -2.65 12.81
N VAL A 58 -8.05 -2.06 12.80
CA VAL A 58 -7.61 -1.16 11.72
C VAL A 58 -7.60 -1.87 10.37
N GLY A 59 -7.52 -3.20 10.34
CA GLY A 59 -7.63 -3.99 9.11
C GLY A 59 -9.05 -4.06 8.52
N LEU A 60 -10.09 -3.65 9.25
CA LEU A 60 -11.49 -3.76 8.80
C LEU A 60 -11.77 -3.10 7.44
N PRO A 61 -11.20 -1.94 7.09
CA PRO A 61 -11.42 -1.34 5.78
C PRO A 61 -11.06 -2.28 4.62
N TYR A 62 -10.02 -3.11 4.74
CA TYR A 62 -9.69 -4.08 3.68
C TYR A 62 -10.79 -5.12 3.46
N SER A 63 -11.42 -5.58 4.53
CA SER A 63 -12.55 -6.52 4.45
C SER A 63 -13.83 -5.86 3.95
N LEU A 64 -14.03 -4.58 4.28
CA LEU A 64 -15.24 -3.83 3.96
C LEU A 64 -15.16 -3.04 2.65
N LYS A 65 -14.02 -3.09 1.93
CA LYS A 65 -13.76 -2.26 0.75
C LYS A 65 -14.80 -2.39 -0.37
N PHE A 66 -15.48 -3.54 -0.44
CA PHE A 66 -16.58 -3.75 -1.37
C PHE A 66 -17.78 -2.81 -1.18
N LEU A 67 -17.94 -2.21 0.01
CA LEU A 67 -19.04 -1.29 0.30
C LEU A 67 -18.90 0.04 -0.46
N TRP A 68 -17.68 0.55 -0.62
CA TRP A 68 -17.43 1.83 -1.30
C TRP A 68 -16.77 1.68 -2.67
N SER A 69 -16.38 0.46 -3.07
CA SER A 69 -15.87 0.23 -4.43
C SER A 69 -16.81 0.74 -5.55
N PRO A 70 -18.17 0.62 -5.45
CA PRO A 70 -19.06 1.17 -6.48
C PRO A 70 -19.02 2.70 -6.55
N LEU A 71 -18.71 3.37 -5.43
CA LEU A 71 -18.59 4.82 -5.39
C LEU A 71 -17.32 5.27 -6.11
N ILE A 72 -16.19 4.58 -5.89
CA ILE A 72 -14.93 4.85 -6.60
C ILE A 72 -15.11 4.63 -8.11
N ASP A 73 -15.88 3.61 -8.51
CA ASP A 73 -16.18 3.36 -9.92
C ASP A 73 -17.10 4.42 -10.56
N ARG A 74 -18.02 5.00 -9.77
CA ARG A 74 -19.00 5.98 -10.23
C ARG A 74 -18.45 7.39 -10.33
N TYR A 75 -17.65 7.81 -9.35
CA TYR A 75 -17.11 9.16 -9.30
C TYR A 75 -15.76 9.24 -10.02
N VAL A 76 -15.60 10.25 -10.88
CA VAL A 76 -14.39 10.46 -11.66
C VAL A 76 -13.70 11.72 -11.15
N PRO A 77 -12.45 11.63 -10.65
CA PRO A 77 -11.69 12.81 -10.29
C PRO A 77 -11.50 13.72 -11.51
N PRO A 78 -11.47 15.05 -11.33
CA PRO A 78 -11.41 15.99 -12.46
C PRO A 78 -10.09 15.96 -13.24
N PHE A 79 -9.10 15.18 -12.80
CA PHE A 79 -7.75 15.12 -13.37
C PHE A 79 -7.37 13.68 -13.76
N LEU A 80 -6.56 13.54 -14.84
CA LEU A 80 -5.93 12.29 -15.30
C LEU A 80 -6.87 11.12 -15.66
N GLY A 81 -8.18 11.36 -15.73
CA GLY A 81 -9.20 10.36 -16.06
C GLY A 81 -9.56 9.46 -14.88
N ARG A 82 -10.56 8.59 -15.08
CA ARG A 82 -11.21 7.83 -14.01
C ARG A 82 -10.26 7.03 -13.11
N ARG A 83 -9.41 6.17 -13.69
CA ARG A 83 -8.58 5.24 -12.91
C ARG A 83 -7.32 5.89 -12.34
N ARG A 84 -6.59 6.62 -13.19
CA ARG A 84 -5.32 7.26 -12.80
C ARG A 84 -5.53 8.41 -11.81
N GLY A 85 -6.64 9.14 -11.94
CA GLY A 85 -7.00 10.18 -10.97
C GLY A 85 -7.15 9.63 -9.57
N TRP A 86 -7.88 8.52 -9.40
CA TRP A 86 -8.05 7.88 -8.09
C TRP A 86 -6.74 7.32 -7.54
N LEU A 87 -5.92 6.67 -8.38
CA LEU A 87 -4.60 6.19 -7.98
C LEU A 87 -3.73 7.32 -7.42
N VAL A 88 -3.65 8.47 -8.10
CA VAL A 88 -2.85 9.61 -7.63
C VAL A 88 -3.42 10.21 -6.35
N VAL A 89 -4.74 10.35 -6.25
CA VAL A 89 -5.40 10.88 -5.04
C VAL A 89 -5.13 9.99 -3.83
N THR A 90 -5.29 8.68 -3.96
CA THR A 90 -5.03 7.74 -2.86
C THR A 90 -3.55 7.67 -2.54
N GLN A 91 -2.67 7.71 -3.55
CA GLN A 91 -1.22 7.69 -3.35
C GLN A 91 -0.74 8.89 -2.52
N VAL A 92 -1.13 10.10 -2.93
CA VAL A 92 -0.79 11.35 -2.21
C VAL A 92 -1.37 11.33 -0.80
N GLY A 93 -2.63 10.90 -0.65
CA GLY A 93 -3.27 10.77 0.65
C GLY A 93 -2.52 9.80 1.58
N LEU A 94 -2.09 8.65 1.05
CA LEU A 94 -1.33 7.66 1.81
C LEU A 94 0.04 8.19 2.21
N THR A 95 0.78 8.81 1.30
CA THR A 95 2.08 9.42 1.60
C THR A 95 1.94 10.44 2.73
N LEU A 96 0.94 11.32 2.67
CA LEU A 96 0.70 12.32 3.71
C LEU A 96 0.28 11.69 5.04
N ALA A 97 -0.59 10.68 5.02
CA ALA A 97 -1.05 10.02 6.23
C ALA A 97 0.08 9.22 6.93
N ILE A 98 0.92 8.52 6.17
CA ILE A 98 2.10 7.81 6.68
C ILE A 98 3.14 8.82 7.21
N ALA A 99 3.36 9.93 6.50
CA ALA A 99 4.24 10.99 6.98
C ALA A 99 3.70 11.62 8.28
N ALA A 100 2.39 11.85 8.39
CA ALA A 100 1.77 12.33 9.61
C ALA A 100 1.91 11.33 10.77
N MET A 101 1.89 10.03 10.48
CA MET A 101 2.09 8.97 11.47
C MET A 101 3.49 9.01 12.10
N SER A 102 4.51 9.43 11.34
CA SER A 102 5.88 9.57 11.84
C SER A 102 6.02 10.61 12.96
N LEU A 103 5.12 11.60 12.99
CA LEU A 103 5.13 12.70 13.97
C LEU A 103 4.35 12.36 15.25
N GLN A 104 3.69 11.19 15.31
CA GLN A 104 2.87 10.79 16.43
C GLN A 104 3.67 9.96 17.46
N ASN A 105 3.28 10.07 18.73
CA ASN A 105 3.85 9.27 19.80
C ASN A 105 2.79 8.28 20.33
N PRO A 106 3.02 6.95 20.24
CA PRO A 106 2.07 5.94 20.67
C PRO A 106 1.70 6.02 22.16
N THR A 107 2.61 6.48 23.01
CA THR A 107 2.44 6.54 24.47
C THR A 107 1.59 7.73 24.90
N GLN A 108 1.59 8.83 24.13
CA GLN A 108 0.87 10.06 24.50
C GLN A 108 -0.54 10.14 23.90
N ALA A 109 -0.74 9.56 22.71
CA ALA A 109 -1.88 9.88 21.86
C ALA A 109 -2.40 8.66 21.07
N LEU A 110 -2.59 7.53 21.75
CA LEU A 110 -2.98 6.27 21.13
C LEU A 110 -4.26 6.35 20.27
N GLN A 111 -5.25 7.16 20.67
CA GLN A 111 -6.48 7.37 19.90
C GLN A 111 -6.21 8.07 18.55
N PHE A 112 -5.33 9.07 18.52
CA PHE A 112 -4.94 9.74 17.28
C PHE A 112 -4.17 8.81 16.36
N LEU A 113 -3.33 7.95 16.94
CA LEU A 113 -2.62 6.89 16.21
C LEU A 113 -3.62 5.90 15.57
N ALA A 114 -4.67 5.50 16.30
CA ALA A 114 -5.70 4.60 15.79
C ALA A 114 -6.49 5.22 14.64
N VAL A 115 -6.89 6.50 14.77
CA VAL A 115 -7.61 7.22 13.70
C VAL A 115 -6.74 7.35 12.46
N ASN A 116 -5.46 7.68 12.62
CA ASN A 116 -4.55 7.81 11.48
C ASN A 116 -4.29 6.45 10.82
N ALA A 117 -4.09 5.38 11.60
CA ALA A 117 -3.92 4.04 11.07
C ALA A 117 -5.18 3.57 10.30
N LEU A 118 -6.38 3.89 10.81
CA LEU A 118 -7.64 3.61 10.13
C LEU A 118 -7.78 4.41 8.82
N LEU A 119 -7.36 5.67 8.82
CA LEU A 119 -7.31 6.50 7.61
C LEU A 119 -6.36 5.90 6.55
N ILE A 120 -5.16 5.48 6.96
CA ILE A 120 -4.20 4.80 6.08
C ILE A 120 -4.83 3.51 5.50
N ALA A 121 -5.44 2.68 6.35
CA ALA A 121 -6.09 1.44 5.90
C ALA A 121 -7.24 1.72 4.92
N PHE A 122 -8.06 2.74 5.17
CA PHE A 122 -9.14 3.15 4.26
C PHE A 122 -8.61 3.65 2.91
N LEU A 123 -7.60 4.53 2.92
CA LEU A 123 -6.98 5.05 1.71
C LEU A 123 -6.28 3.94 0.91
N SER A 124 -5.63 3.00 1.59
CA SER A 124 -4.96 1.87 0.93
C SER A 124 -5.95 0.89 0.36
N ALA A 125 -7.02 0.54 1.07
CA ALA A 125 -8.09 -0.27 0.52
C ALA A 125 -8.76 0.40 -0.70
N SER A 126 -8.85 1.73 -0.71
CA SER A 126 -9.33 2.52 -1.86
C SER A 126 -8.34 2.49 -3.03
N GLN A 127 -7.05 2.56 -2.74
CA GLN A 127 -5.98 2.41 -3.74
C GLN A 127 -6.01 1.03 -4.38
N ASP A 128 -6.21 -0.03 -3.60
CA ASP A 128 -6.32 -1.40 -4.11
C ASP A 128 -7.47 -1.52 -5.11
N ILE A 129 -8.64 -0.94 -4.81
CA ILE A 129 -9.79 -0.93 -5.72
C ILE A 129 -9.43 -0.23 -7.03
N ALA A 130 -8.82 0.96 -6.94
CA ALA A 130 -8.42 1.72 -8.12
C ALA A 130 -7.35 0.98 -8.94
N PHE A 131 -6.41 0.29 -8.27
CA PHE A 131 -5.36 -0.50 -8.89
C PHE A 131 -5.89 -1.75 -9.57
N ASP A 132 -6.77 -2.50 -8.91
CA ASP A 132 -7.40 -3.69 -9.49
C ASP A 132 -8.17 -3.34 -10.75
N ALA A 133 -8.92 -2.23 -10.74
CA ALA A 133 -9.64 -1.73 -11.91
C ALA A 133 -8.70 -1.18 -13.01
N TYR A 134 -7.60 -0.52 -12.63
CA TYR A 134 -6.59 -0.06 -13.59
C TYR A 134 -5.91 -1.23 -14.30
N ARG A 135 -5.61 -2.31 -13.57
CA ARG A 135 -4.99 -3.51 -14.12
C ARG A 135 -5.87 -4.17 -15.17
N THR A 136 -7.18 -4.26 -14.93
CA THR A 136 -8.13 -4.82 -15.91
C THR A 136 -8.29 -3.93 -17.15
N ASP A 137 -8.16 -2.61 -17.00
CA ASP A 137 -8.31 -1.67 -18.11
C ASP A 137 -7.06 -1.60 -19.02
N VAL A 138 -5.87 -1.94 -18.51
CA VAL A 138 -4.58 -1.76 -19.22
C VAL A 138 -4.01 -3.05 -19.80
N LEU A 139 -4.35 -4.21 -19.24
CA LEU A 139 -3.81 -5.51 -19.69
C LEU A 139 -4.70 -6.14 -20.76
N GLU A 140 -4.09 -6.56 -21.86
CA GLU A 140 -4.75 -7.43 -22.84
C GLU A 140 -4.90 -8.86 -22.29
N GLU A 141 -5.85 -9.66 -22.79
CA GLU A 141 -6.09 -11.04 -22.32
C GLU A 141 -4.81 -11.90 -22.27
N ARG A 142 -3.90 -11.70 -23.22
CA ARG A 142 -2.62 -12.42 -23.30
C ARG A 142 -1.61 -11.96 -22.25
N GLU A 143 -1.75 -10.74 -21.73
CA GLU A 143 -0.85 -10.11 -20.76
C GLU A 143 -1.37 -10.25 -19.32
N MET A 144 -2.66 -10.57 -19.12
CA MET A 144 -3.30 -10.66 -17.81
C MET A 144 -2.56 -11.57 -16.81
N GLY A 145 -2.14 -12.76 -17.25
CA GLY A 145 -1.41 -13.70 -16.39
C GLY A 145 -0.05 -13.16 -15.94
N ALA A 146 0.71 -12.56 -16.86
CA ALA A 146 2.01 -11.97 -16.55
C ALA A 146 1.86 -10.72 -15.66
N GLY A 147 0.90 -9.84 -15.97
CA GLY A 147 0.65 -8.63 -15.18
C GLY A 147 0.14 -8.92 -13.77
N ALA A 148 -0.67 -9.97 -13.58
CA ALA A 148 -1.06 -10.42 -12.25
C ALA A 148 0.15 -10.93 -11.44
N ALA A 149 1.03 -11.72 -12.07
CA ALA A 149 2.25 -12.22 -11.42
C ALA A 149 3.19 -11.07 -11.00
N VAL A 150 3.39 -10.08 -11.88
CA VAL A 150 4.22 -8.91 -11.60
C VAL A 150 3.63 -8.04 -10.48
N ALA A 151 2.32 -7.82 -10.47
CA ALA A 151 1.65 -7.09 -9.39
C ALA A 151 1.78 -7.80 -8.04
N VAL A 152 1.59 -9.12 -8.01
CA VAL A 152 1.77 -9.93 -6.79
C VAL A 152 3.23 -9.93 -6.34
N LEU A 153 4.18 -9.95 -7.28
CA LEU A 153 5.60 -9.83 -6.95
C LEU A 153 5.89 -8.48 -6.27
N GLY A 154 5.43 -7.36 -6.85
CA GLY A 154 5.57 -6.04 -6.24
C GLY A 154 4.99 -5.99 -4.84
N TYR A 155 3.78 -6.51 -4.67
CA TYR A 155 3.11 -6.62 -3.38
C TYR A 155 3.94 -7.42 -2.36
N ARG A 156 4.46 -8.59 -2.75
CA ARG A 156 5.30 -9.43 -1.87
C ARG A 156 6.62 -8.75 -1.50
N VAL A 157 7.23 -8.02 -2.43
CA VAL A 157 8.43 -7.24 -2.14
C VAL A 157 8.13 -6.15 -1.12
N ALA A 158 6.97 -5.48 -1.22
CA ALA A 158 6.53 -4.51 -0.21
C ALA A 158 6.42 -5.16 1.16
N LEU A 159 5.85 -6.37 1.26
CA LEU A 159 5.74 -7.09 2.54
C LEU A 159 7.11 -7.34 3.19
N LEU A 160 8.11 -7.71 2.40
CA LEU A 160 9.47 -7.93 2.90
C LEU A 160 10.10 -6.61 3.36
N VAL A 161 9.87 -5.52 2.63
CA VAL A 161 10.37 -4.20 2.99
C VAL A 161 9.73 -3.71 4.28
N THR A 162 8.41 -3.76 4.40
CA THR A 162 7.71 -3.27 5.61
C THR A 162 7.82 -4.21 6.80
N GLY A 163 7.96 -5.51 6.55
CA GLY A 163 8.02 -6.53 7.60
C GLY A 163 9.43 -6.77 8.13
N SER A 164 10.43 -6.84 7.25
CA SER A 164 11.81 -7.15 7.64
C SER A 164 12.69 -5.92 7.63
N LEU A 165 12.74 -5.17 6.53
CA LEU A 165 13.64 -4.01 6.43
C LEU A 165 13.25 -2.91 7.44
N ALA A 166 11.96 -2.63 7.61
CA ALA A 166 11.52 -1.63 8.58
C ALA A 166 11.89 -1.98 10.02
N LEU A 167 11.84 -3.26 10.42
CA LEU A 167 12.25 -3.69 11.76
C LEU A 167 13.77 -3.59 11.94
N VAL A 168 14.55 -4.03 10.95
CA VAL A 168 16.02 -3.89 10.98
C VAL A 168 16.46 -2.43 11.02
N LEU A 169 15.72 -1.54 10.37
CA LEU A 169 15.94 -0.10 10.46
C LEU A 169 15.54 0.43 11.83
N ALA A 170 14.44 -0.03 12.43
CA ALA A 170 14.01 0.40 13.76
C ALA A 170 15.01 0.06 14.87
N ASP A 171 15.83 -0.98 14.68
CA ASP A 171 16.94 -1.30 15.59
C ASP A 171 18.10 -0.29 15.53
N GLN A 172 18.19 0.48 14.44
CA GLN A 172 19.32 1.39 14.16
C GLN A 172 18.93 2.87 14.19
N ILE A 173 17.69 3.20 13.84
CA ILE A 173 17.18 4.56 13.73
C ILE A 173 15.82 4.70 14.42
N PRO A 174 15.44 5.92 14.88
CA PRO A 174 14.15 6.13 15.52
C PRO A 174 12.97 5.77 14.60
N TRP A 175 11.87 5.29 15.19
CA TRP A 175 10.65 4.94 14.45
C TRP A 175 10.12 6.07 13.57
N THR A 176 10.21 7.32 14.01
CA THR A 176 9.90 8.49 13.17
C THR A 176 10.65 8.48 11.84
N ALA A 177 11.96 8.19 11.85
CA ALA A 177 12.75 8.12 10.64
C ALA A 177 12.38 6.90 9.79
N VAL A 178 12.05 5.77 10.40
CA VAL A 178 11.55 4.57 9.69
C VAL A 178 10.26 4.90 8.93
N TYR A 179 9.26 5.50 9.59
CA TYR A 179 7.99 5.87 8.95
C TYR A 179 8.18 6.93 7.85
N LEU A 180 9.11 7.88 8.00
CA LEU A 180 9.46 8.82 6.93
C LEU A 180 10.09 8.13 5.72
N CYS A 181 11.00 7.17 5.94
CA CYS A 181 11.54 6.35 4.85
C CYS A 181 10.43 5.56 4.13
N LEU A 182 9.49 4.97 4.87
CA LEU A 182 8.34 4.26 4.28
C LEU A 182 7.40 5.21 3.52
N ALA A 183 7.18 6.43 4.02
CA ALA A 183 6.42 7.46 3.31
C ALA A 183 7.13 7.87 2.00
N GLY A 184 8.45 8.01 2.03
CA GLY A 184 9.26 8.28 0.85
C GLY A 184 9.17 7.15 -0.19
N LEU A 185 9.25 5.89 0.24
CA LEU A 185 9.04 4.74 -0.63
C LEU A 185 7.65 4.73 -1.26
N MET A 186 6.61 5.02 -0.46
CA MET A 186 5.25 5.18 -0.96
C MET A 186 5.17 6.31 -1.99
N SER A 187 5.83 7.45 -1.78
CA SER A 187 5.77 8.55 -2.74
C SER A 187 6.39 8.24 -4.10
N ILE A 188 7.33 7.28 -4.17
CA ILE A 188 8.08 6.94 -5.40
C ILE A 188 7.41 5.79 -6.18
N SER A 189 6.80 4.85 -5.47
CA SER A 189 6.03 3.74 -6.06
C SER A 189 4.76 4.22 -6.75
#